data_AF-A0A7J9HGL7-F1
#
_entry.id   AF-A0A7J9HGL7-F1
#
_cell.length_a   1.000
_cell.length_b   1.000
_cell.length_c   1.000
_cell.angle_alpha   90.00
_cell.angle_beta   90.00
_cell.angle_gamma   90.00
#
_symmetry.space_group_name_H-M   'P 1'
#
loop_
_entity.id
_entity.type
_entity.pdbx_description
1 polymer ?
#
loop_
_entity_poly.entity_id
_entity_poly.type
_entity_poly.pdbx_seq_one_letter_code
_entity_poly.pdbx_strand_id
1 'polypeptide(L)'
;GLRFKVFGFRVTSLRFKIRVRGSSVRGYSFEFRKKLIVKKFLIILDDLWNQWGDEDLNNIGIPLVESDKGSKVILTTREQKVCKYIRCEHMVQLNVMDDDEA
;
A
#
# COMPACT_ATOMS: atom_id res chain seq x y z
N GLY A 1 23.77 6.00 -6.15
CA GLY A 1 22.65 6.46 -5.30
C GLY A 1 21.63 5.35 -5.20
N LEU A 2 21.36 4.84 -3.99
CA LEU A 2 20.56 3.63 -3.78
C LEU A 2 19.16 3.74 -4.40
N ARG A 3 18.89 2.89 -5.38
CA ARG A 3 17.55 2.62 -5.89
C ARG A 3 16.98 1.45 -5.09
N PHE A 4 16.12 1.73 -4.12
CA PHE A 4 15.33 0.68 -3.48
C PHE A 4 14.19 0.33 -4.45
N LYS A 5 14.41 -0.73 -5.22
CA LYS A 5 13.34 -1.43 -5.91
C LYS A 5 12.77 -2.40 -4.89
N VAL A 6 11.72 -1.98 -4.16
CA VAL A 6 10.87 -2.96 -3.49
C VAL A 6 10.30 -3.80 -4.63
N PHE A 7 10.78 -5.03 -4.76
CA PHE A 7 10.21 -5.99 -5.69
C PHE A 7 8.73 -6.11 -5.30
N GLY A 8 7.82 -5.65 -6.18
CA GLY A 8 6.38 -5.91 -6.08
C GLY A 8 5.42 -4.75 -5.96
N PHE A 9 5.84 -3.50 -6.15
CA PHE A 9 4.91 -2.37 -6.21
C PHE A 9 5.04 -1.60 -7.51
N ARG A 10 3.99 -1.63 -8.33
CA ARG A 10 3.87 -0.73 -9.48
C ARG A 10 2.97 0.45 -9.12
N VAL A 11 3.48 1.39 -8.32
CA VAL A 11 2.70 2.59 -7.97
C VAL A 11 2.38 3.43 -9.23
N THR A 12 1.17 3.31 -9.77
CA THR A 12 0.61 4.21 -10.80
C THR A 12 -0.03 5.43 -10.12
N SER A 13 0.07 6.60 -10.77
CA SER A 13 0.13 7.91 -10.10
C SER A 13 -1.22 8.48 -9.62
N LEU A 14 -1.29 8.86 -8.34
CA LEU A 14 -1.75 10.21 -7.95
C LEU A 14 -0.59 10.87 -7.20
N ARG A 15 -0.10 12.02 -7.71
CA ARG A 15 1.19 12.61 -7.32
C ARG A 15 1.14 13.26 -5.93
N PHE A 16 1.38 12.47 -4.89
CA PHE A 16 1.93 12.94 -3.60
C PHE A 16 3.31 12.32 -3.40
N LYS A 17 4.37 13.08 -3.73
CA LYS A 17 5.75 12.62 -3.49
C LYS A 17 6.14 12.90 -2.04
N ILE A 18 5.95 11.92 -1.16
CA ILE A 18 6.43 12.01 0.22
C ILE A 18 7.94 11.75 0.21
N ARG A 19 8.74 12.80 0.46
CA ARG A 19 10.19 12.65 0.66
C ARG A 19 10.46 12.22 2.09
N VAL A 20 10.97 11.01 2.28
CA VAL A 20 11.38 10.46 3.58
C VAL A 20 12.90 10.50 3.68
N ARG A 21 13.45 10.76 4.87
CA ARG A 21 14.88 10.65 5.15
C ARG A 21 15.09 9.49 6.13
N GLY A 22 16.11 8.67 5.91
CA GLY A 22 16.41 7.54 6.77
C GLY A 22 17.73 6.89 6.36
N SER A 23 18.33 6.14 7.29
CA SER A 23 19.59 5.40 7.07
C SER A 23 19.40 3.88 7.11
N SER A 24 18.22 3.40 7.54
CA SER A 24 17.86 1.99 7.65
C SER A 24 16.39 1.80 7.30
N VAL A 25 15.98 0.56 6.97
CA VAL A 25 14.57 0.23 6.67
C VAL A 25 13.65 0.70 7.79
N ARG A 26 14.03 0.44 9.06
CA ARG A 26 13.29 0.93 10.23
C ARG A 26 13.22 2.45 10.28
N GLY A 27 14.33 3.14 9.98
CA GLY A 27 14.37 4.60 9.95
C GLY A 27 13.46 5.20 8.87
N TYR A 28 13.42 4.59 7.68
CA TYR A 28 12.50 4.99 6.62
C TYR A 28 11.03 4.73 7.02
N SER A 29 10.73 3.55 7.56
CA SER A 29 9.40 3.18 8.04
C SER A 29 8.88 4.15 9.11
N PHE A 30 9.73 4.46 10.10
CA PHE A 30 9.41 5.41 11.16
C PHE A 30 9.09 6.82 10.63
N GLU A 31 9.94 7.36 9.77
CA GLU A 31 9.75 8.69 9.20
C GLU A 31 8.57 8.74 8.21
N PHE A 32 8.29 7.63 7.52
CA PHE A 32 7.13 7.51 6.66
C PHE A 32 5.84 7.50 7.49
N ARG A 33 5.76 6.66 8.51
CA ARG A 33 4.62 6.57 9.44
C ARG A 33 4.32 7.91 10.10
N LYS A 34 5.35 8.60 10.62
CA LYS A 34 5.21 9.93 11.23
C LYS A 34 4.55 10.94 10.29
N LYS A 35 4.80 10.85 8.98
CA LYS A 35 4.16 11.72 7.97
C LYS A 35 2.72 11.34 7.64
N LEU A 36 2.38 10.05 7.75
CA LEU A 36 1.03 9.56 7.48
C LEU A 36 0.06 9.87 8.63
N ILE A 37 0.49 9.82 9.90
CA ILE A 37 -0.40 10.05 11.05
C ILE A 37 -0.88 11.52 11.15
N VAL A 38 -0.08 12.45 10.64
CA VAL A 38 -0.37 13.90 10.72
C VAL A 38 -1.35 14.40 9.65
N LYS A 39 -1.58 13.65 8.56
CA LYS A 39 -2.37 14.11 7.40
C LYS A 39 -3.28 13.01 6.87
N LYS A 40 -4.39 13.41 6.23
CA LYS A 40 -5.20 12.48 5.44
C LYS A 40 -4.38 11.96 4.25
N PHE A 41 -4.42 10.65 3.99
CA PHE A 41 -3.68 10.04 2.90
C PHE A 41 -4.53 9.04 2.11
N LEU A 42 -4.16 8.87 0.83
CA LEU A 42 -4.59 7.76 -0.01
C LEU A 42 -3.33 7.06 -0.50
N ILE A 43 -3.19 5.78 -0.16
CA ILE A 43 -2.10 4.93 -0.66
C ILE A 43 -2.70 3.90 -1.61
N ILE A 44 -2.10 3.74 -2.78
CA ILE A 44 -2.48 2.72 -3.75
C ILE A 44 -1.28 1.77 -3.91
N LEU A 45 -1.50 0.52 -3.55
CA LEU A 45 -0.53 -0.57 -3.62
C LEU A 45 -0.91 -1.47 -4.80
N ASP A 46 -0.22 -1.33 -5.91
CA ASP A 46 -0.55 -2.08 -7.12
C ASP A 46 0.18 -3.42 -7.19
N ASP A 47 -0.54 -4.46 -7.58
CA ASP A 47 -0.04 -5.81 -7.91
C ASP A 47 0.67 -6.53 -6.76
N LEU A 48 0.02 -6.59 -5.59
CA LEU A 48 0.53 -7.33 -4.44
C LEU A 48 0.51 -8.85 -4.68
N TRP A 49 1.63 -9.50 -4.33
CA TRP A 49 1.81 -10.94 -4.46
C TRP A 49 2.00 -11.66 -3.11
N ASN A 50 2.02 -12.99 -3.17
CA ASN A 50 1.89 -13.88 -2.02
C ASN A 50 2.82 -13.63 -0.83
N GLN A 51 2.24 -13.90 0.36
CA GLN A 51 2.78 -13.76 1.72
C GLN A 51 2.77 -12.35 2.33
N TRP A 52 2.27 -11.34 1.62
CA TRP A 52 2.04 -10.03 2.24
C TRP A 52 0.92 -10.09 3.28
N GLY A 53 1.27 -9.79 4.53
CA GLY A 53 0.36 -9.64 5.65
C GLY A 53 0.25 -8.19 6.12
N ASP A 54 -0.59 -7.97 7.14
CA ASP A 54 -0.70 -6.66 7.79
C ASP A 54 0.62 -6.25 8.50
N GLU A 55 1.42 -7.21 8.95
CA GLU A 55 2.73 -6.96 9.54
C GLU A 55 3.71 -6.35 8.51
N ASP A 56 3.68 -6.79 7.26
CA ASP A 56 4.52 -6.22 6.19
C ASP A 56 4.19 -4.75 5.93
N LEU A 57 2.89 -4.43 5.91
CA LEU A 57 2.40 -3.06 5.76
C LEU A 57 2.83 -2.17 6.94
N ASN A 58 2.77 -2.71 8.16
CA ASN A 58 3.26 -2.00 9.34
C ASN A 58 4.80 -1.84 9.31
N ASN A 59 5.54 -2.85 8.85
CA ASN A 59 7.00 -2.83 8.73
C ASN A 59 7.48 -1.76 7.74
N ILE A 60 6.75 -1.51 6.65
CA ILE A 60 7.04 -0.39 5.73
C ILE A 60 6.54 0.97 6.25
N GLY A 61 5.77 0.99 7.34
CA GLY A 61 5.34 2.21 8.03
C GLY A 61 3.95 2.70 7.64
N ILE A 62 3.09 1.85 7.06
CA ILE A 62 1.69 2.17 6.78
C ILE A 62 0.86 1.86 8.02
N PRO A 63 0.25 2.87 8.68
CA PRO A 63 -0.59 2.64 9.85
C PRO A 63 -1.97 2.14 9.40
N LEU A 64 -2.27 0.85 9.63
CA LEU A 64 -3.58 0.27 9.30
C LEU A 64 -4.66 0.59 10.36
N VAL A 65 -4.28 0.57 11.64
CA VAL A 65 -5.24 0.68 12.78
C VAL A 65 -5.46 2.14 13.24
N GLU A 66 -4.54 3.05 12.90
CA GLU A 66 -4.52 4.44 13.40
C GLU A 66 -4.98 5.45 12.33
N SER A 67 -5.87 5.04 11.42
CA SER A 67 -6.24 5.81 10.21
C SER A 67 -7.64 6.44 10.26
N ASP A 68 -8.02 6.91 11.43
CA ASP A 68 -9.32 7.50 11.82
C ASP A 68 -9.65 8.88 11.20
N LYS A 69 -8.85 9.38 10.24
CA LYS A 69 -9.04 10.69 9.57
C LYS A 69 -9.59 10.62 8.14
N GLY A 70 -10.24 9.51 7.78
CA GLY A 70 -10.73 9.25 6.42
C GLY A 70 -9.62 8.95 5.41
N SER A 71 -8.46 8.50 5.91
CA SER A 71 -7.38 7.97 5.09
C SER A 71 -7.78 6.61 4.51
N LYS A 72 -7.28 6.26 3.33
CA LYS A 72 -7.57 4.98 2.68
C LYS A 72 -6.30 4.33 2.17
N VAL A 73 -6.25 3.00 2.28
CA VAL A 73 -5.27 2.18 1.59
C VAL A 73 -6.06 1.31 0.61
N ILE A 74 -5.76 1.46 -0.67
CA ILE A 74 -6.28 0.63 -1.74
C ILE A 74 -5.16 -0.29 -2.17
N LEU A 75 -5.47 -1.56 -2.32
CA LEU A 75 -4.55 -2.52 -2.93
C LEU A 75 -5.20 -3.19 -4.12
N THR A 76 -4.39 -3.54 -5.09
CA THR A 76 -4.78 -4.40 -6.20
C THR A 76 -3.95 -5.66 -6.12
N THR A 77 -4.57 -6.79 -6.43
CA THR A 77 -3.91 -8.09 -6.46
C THR A 77 -4.69 -9.00 -7.40
N ARG A 78 -3.98 -9.96 -8.02
CA ARG A 78 -4.60 -11.04 -8.78
C ARG A 78 -5.02 -12.22 -7.88
N GLU A 79 -4.58 -12.21 -6.62
CA GLU A 79 -4.77 -13.34 -5.71
C GLU A 79 -5.62 -12.94 -4.50
N GLN A 80 -6.89 -13.36 -4.49
CA GLN A 80 -7.84 -13.04 -3.42
C GLN A 80 -7.32 -13.38 -2.01
N LYS A 81 -6.45 -14.38 -1.88
CA LYS A 81 -5.85 -14.76 -0.59
C LYS A 81 -5.00 -13.64 0.02
N VAL A 82 -4.37 -12.78 -0.78
CA VAL A 82 -3.62 -11.61 -0.30
C VAL A 82 -4.56 -10.64 0.44
N CYS A 83 -5.76 -10.40 -0.09
CA CYS A 83 -6.75 -9.55 0.59
C CYS A 83 -7.15 -10.12 1.95
N LYS A 84 -7.23 -11.45 2.08
CA LYS A 84 -7.54 -12.14 3.34
C LYS A 84 -6.39 -12.03 4.35
N TYR A 85 -5.14 -12.22 3.93
CA TYR A 85 -3.97 -12.10 4.80
C TYR A 85 -3.78 -10.69 5.36
N ILE A 86 -4.02 -9.67 4.53
CA ILE A 86 -3.97 -8.25 4.93
C ILE A 86 -5.20 -7.85 5.77
N ARG A 87 -6.24 -8.70 5.83
CA ARG A 87 -7.52 -8.42 6.49
C ARG A 87 -8.20 -7.16 5.92
N CYS A 88 -8.32 -7.11 4.60
CA CYS A 88 -9.01 -6.00 3.92
C CYS A 88 -10.44 -5.84 4.43
N GLU A 89 -10.81 -4.62 4.79
CA GLU A 89 -12.17 -4.28 5.23
C GLU A 89 -13.18 -4.38 4.08
N HIS A 90 -12.78 -3.90 2.89
CA HIS A 90 -13.60 -3.92 1.68
C HIS A 90 -12.84 -4.59 0.53
N MET A 91 -13.48 -5.56 -0.11
CA MET A 91 -12.96 -6.24 -1.29
C MET A 91 -13.85 -5.95 -2.49
N VAL A 92 -13.25 -5.53 -3.59
CA VAL A 92 -13.92 -5.35 -4.88
C VAL A 92 -13.32 -6.36 -5.85
N GLN A 93 -14.13 -7.30 -6.32
CA GLN A 93 -13.74 -8.24 -7.36
C GLN A 93 -13.99 -7.60 -8.72
N LEU A 94 -12.93 -7.44 -9.51
CA LEU A 94 -13.06 -7.00 -10.89
C LEU A 94 -13.38 -8.21 -11.76
N ASN A 95 -14.46 -8.12 -12.53
CA ASN A 95 -14.79 -9.10 -13.56
C ASN A 95 -14.03 -8.77 -14.85
N VAL A 96 -13.85 -9.78 -15.69
CA VAL A 96 -13.40 -9.56 -17.07
C VAL A 96 -14.48 -8.75 -17.77
N MET A 97 -14.08 -7.71 -18.51
CA MET A 97 -15.03 -6.95 -19.35
C MET A 97 -15.56 -7.90 -20.42
N ASP A 98 -16.87 -7.86 -20.67
CA ASP A 98 -17.47 -8.60 -21.77
C ASP A 98 -16.92 -8.09 -23.10
N ASP A 99 -16.89 -8.97 -24.12
CA ASP A 99 -16.23 -8.71 -25.41
C ASP A 99 -16.72 -7.44 -26.13
N ASP A 100 -17.91 -6.93 -25.77
CA ASP A 100 -18.53 -5.74 -26.35
C ASP A 100 -17.96 -4.40 -25.80
N GLU A 101 -17.12 -4.43 -24.76
CA GLU A 101 -16.47 -3.22 -24.20
C GLU A 101 -14.94 -3.16 -24.46
N ALA A 102 -14.39 -4.04 -25.31
CA ALA A 102 -12.96 -4.14 -25.63
C ALA A 102 -12.48 -3.19 -26.75
#